data_AF-A0A5R8NSP8-F1
#
_entry.id   AF-A0A5R8NSP8-F1
#
_cell.length_a   1.000
_cell.length_b   1.000
_cell.length_c   1.000
_cell.angle_alpha   90.00
_cell.angle_beta   90.00
_cell.angle_gamma   90.00
#
_symmetry.space_group_name_H-M   'P 1'
#
loop_
_entity.id
_entity.type
_entity.pdbx_description
1 polymer ?
#
loop_
_entity_poly.entity_id
_entity_poly.type
_entity_poly.pdbx_seq_one_letter_code
_entity_poly.pdbx_strand_id
1 'polypeptide(L)'
;MRQLTAGQNVPLTAQSVRFGVHADAALDISALVVNDDLRVRSADDVVTGARTTTAGVRLGDDGVTVTLAEVRADAQAVLLVVSTAGQSAELGKVVAELSENGSVTVEFAIAPAAGERALICLEVYRRQGAWKVRALGQGYAGGLAELLQAHGAAGMAPVPAASGPQSDPYAMTAPAQAAVPAQAGGPLEVGHGLERLWMIFEDAARSAAALISARDYAAKRLDQELSEAVSDPATRNTPAADAARTAAQRRHDELNATAEANHRRDSEQLVRELAEADQAMPPSLASWESPAWDRPPAPADGIRLGELYAIDRGPLRIPYCVPVPLNRPLWIDTESSAAVAPIVGALLARLVAAAPQRTTVVDIIDLTSAFTGLTGLLAPVLGGPPITHHTDISARLKTLADAAELAEMAYNSGAGTPPTEHRVLVAADFPHGYQATDVQRLGSLLMRGDLIGLSTVIIGSNESDSADPLIATLSQACRHLPTIPGTPLFDPWTGSAWELDLDLLPQEPERQARILRAR
;
A
#
# COMPACT_ATOMS: atom_id res chain seq x y z
N MET A 1 -13.29 26.27 7.55
CA MET A 1 -12.68 25.24 6.69
C MET A 1 -11.49 24.63 7.42
N ARG A 2 -11.43 23.30 7.54
CA ARG A 2 -10.34 22.54 8.16
C ARG A 2 -9.64 21.71 7.10
N GLN A 3 -8.32 21.84 7.03
CA GLN A 3 -7.47 20.98 6.21
C GLN A 3 -7.24 19.68 6.97
N LEU A 4 -7.68 18.55 6.41
CA LEU A 4 -7.42 17.24 6.97
C LEU A 4 -6.22 16.59 6.28
N THR A 5 -5.53 15.71 7.00
CA THR A 5 -4.60 14.74 6.43
C THR A 5 -5.19 13.34 6.56
N ALA A 6 -4.67 12.36 5.81
CA ALA A 6 -5.12 10.97 5.88
C ALA A 6 -5.22 10.48 7.34
N GLY A 7 -6.29 9.74 7.65
CA GLY A 7 -6.64 9.24 8.98
C GLY A 7 -7.34 10.25 9.90
N GLN A 8 -7.20 11.57 9.68
CA GLN A 8 -7.86 12.57 10.52
C GLN A 8 -9.38 12.57 10.32
N ASN A 9 -10.10 12.87 11.40
CA ASN A 9 -11.56 12.92 11.38
C ASN A 9 -12.11 14.07 12.21
N VAL A 10 -13.26 14.58 11.80
CA VAL A 10 -13.98 15.64 12.50
C VAL A 10 -15.46 15.30 12.64
N PRO A 11 -16.14 15.72 13.72
CA PRO A 11 -17.58 15.57 13.85
C PRO A 11 -18.31 16.39 12.79
N LEU A 12 -19.41 15.85 12.27
CA LEU A 12 -20.35 16.57 11.43
C LEU A 12 -21.47 17.15 12.30
N THR A 13 -21.90 18.35 11.95
CA THR A 13 -22.87 19.15 12.70
C THR A 13 -24.13 19.45 11.91
N ALA A 14 -24.05 19.43 10.57
CA ALA A 14 -25.21 19.58 9.69
C ALA A 14 -26.00 18.28 9.55
N GLN A 15 -27.27 18.40 9.13
CA GLN A 15 -28.14 17.25 8.79
C GLN A 15 -27.81 16.64 7.43
N SER A 16 -27.18 17.42 6.56
CA SER A 16 -26.71 16.98 5.26
C SER A 16 -25.36 17.60 4.94
N VAL A 17 -24.53 16.83 4.25
CA VAL A 17 -23.21 17.25 3.78
C VAL A 17 -23.11 17.07 2.27
N ARG A 18 -22.31 17.91 1.62
CA ARG A 18 -22.02 17.79 0.18
C ARG A 18 -20.55 17.56 -0.04
N PHE A 19 -20.23 16.49 -0.74
CA PHE A 19 -18.90 16.15 -1.23
C PHE A 19 -18.71 16.68 -2.65
N GLY A 20 -17.58 17.33 -2.88
CA GLY A 20 -17.11 17.75 -4.20
C GLY A 20 -15.61 17.56 -4.32
N VAL A 21 -15.08 17.70 -5.53
CA VAL A 21 -13.64 17.62 -5.78
C VAL A 21 -13.18 18.67 -6.78
N HIS A 22 -11.93 19.10 -6.63
CA HIS A 22 -11.20 19.88 -7.64
C HIS A 22 -9.99 19.06 -8.11
N ALA A 23 -9.82 18.96 -9.43
CA ALA A 23 -8.70 18.28 -10.07
C ALA A 23 -8.43 18.91 -11.44
N ASP A 24 -7.22 18.73 -11.97
CA ASP A 24 -6.83 19.27 -13.28
C ASP A 24 -7.52 18.54 -14.45
N ALA A 25 -7.99 17.31 -14.22
CA ALA A 25 -8.71 16.49 -15.17
C ALA A 25 -10.14 16.22 -14.70
N ALA A 26 -11.05 15.96 -15.65
CA ALA A 26 -12.42 15.58 -15.34
C ALA A 26 -12.45 14.19 -14.67
N LEU A 27 -13.10 14.11 -13.51
CA LEU A 27 -13.26 12.90 -12.72
C LEU A 27 -14.72 12.50 -12.61
N ASP A 28 -14.98 11.19 -12.55
CA ASP A 28 -16.28 10.66 -12.15
C ASP A 28 -16.35 10.62 -10.62
N ILE A 29 -17.47 11.07 -10.06
CA ILE A 29 -17.75 11.01 -8.63
C ILE A 29 -18.76 9.88 -8.37
N SER A 30 -18.50 9.09 -7.34
CA SER A 30 -19.37 8.00 -6.91
C SER A 30 -19.44 7.92 -5.38
N ALA A 31 -20.39 7.16 -4.86
CA ALA A 31 -20.47 6.87 -3.42
C ALA A 31 -20.94 5.44 -3.15
N LEU A 32 -20.47 4.87 -2.04
CA LEU A 32 -20.84 3.53 -1.59
C LEU A 32 -21.42 3.60 -0.18
N VAL A 33 -22.63 3.08 0.03
CA VAL A 33 -23.20 2.91 1.37
C VAL A 33 -22.79 1.53 1.90
N VAL A 34 -21.92 1.51 2.90
CA VAL A 34 -21.24 0.29 3.35
C VAL A 34 -21.59 -0.10 4.78
N ASN A 35 -21.47 -1.39 5.05
CA ASN A 35 -21.67 -1.98 6.37
C ASN A 35 -20.35 -1.92 7.19
N ASP A 36 -20.32 -2.60 8.32
CA ASP A 36 -19.19 -2.64 9.25
C ASP A 36 -17.92 -3.28 8.66
N ASP A 37 -18.07 -4.18 7.70
CA ASP A 37 -17.00 -4.78 6.89
C ASP A 37 -16.55 -3.87 5.72
N LEU A 38 -17.05 -2.64 5.65
CA LEU A 38 -16.85 -1.70 4.54
C LEU A 38 -17.34 -2.23 3.18
N ARG A 39 -18.24 -3.21 3.14
CA ARG A 39 -18.83 -3.70 1.87
C ARG A 39 -20.26 -3.22 1.72
N VAL A 40 -20.70 -3.07 0.47
CA VAL A 40 -22.11 -2.80 0.17
C VAL A 40 -22.98 -4.01 0.49
N ARG A 41 -24.25 -3.78 0.85
CA ARG A 41 -25.21 -4.86 1.09
C ARG A 41 -25.79 -5.37 -0.23
N SER A 42 -26.01 -4.46 -1.18
CA SER A 42 -26.49 -4.78 -2.52
C SER A 42 -26.08 -3.71 -3.53
N ALA A 43 -26.37 -3.96 -4.80
CA ALA A 43 -26.17 -2.99 -5.87
C ALA A 43 -26.92 -1.66 -5.68
N ASP A 44 -27.94 -1.64 -4.83
CA ASP A 44 -28.71 -0.42 -4.56
C ASP A 44 -27.95 0.59 -3.69
N ASP A 45 -26.83 0.18 -3.09
CA ASP A 45 -25.98 1.03 -2.24
C ASP A 45 -24.87 1.75 -3.01
N VAL A 46 -24.76 1.47 -4.31
CA VAL A 46 -23.73 2.01 -5.18
C VAL A 46 -24.33 3.16 -5.96
N VAL A 47 -23.87 4.37 -5.67
CA VAL A 47 -24.31 5.60 -6.35
C VAL A 47 -23.26 6.00 -7.38
N THR A 48 -23.65 6.01 -8.65
CA THR A 48 -22.81 6.34 -9.81
C THR A 48 -23.63 7.14 -10.83
N GLY A 49 -23.05 7.48 -11.99
CA GLY A 49 -23.80 8.06 -13.10
C GLY A 49 -24.97 7.18 -13.58
N ALA A 50 -24.89 5.85 -13.43
CA ALA A 50 -25.96 4.93 -13.80
C ALA A 50 -27.10 4.86 -12.77
N ARG A 51 -26.79 5.16 -11.50
CA ARG A 51 -27.77 5.23 -10.39
C ARG A 51 -27.43 6.40 -9.50
N THR A 52 -28.14 7.49 -9.67
CA THR A 52 -27.81 8.76 -9.01
C THR A 52 -28.38 8.89 -7.59
N THR A 53 -29.15 7.92 -7.09
CA THR A 53 -29.76 8.00 -5.75
C THR A 53 -29.85 6.65 -5.05
N THR A 54 -29.71 6.68 -3.73
CA THR A 54 -30.13 5.65 -2.78
C THR A 54 -30.59 6.31 -1.47
N ALA A 55 -30.98 5.53 -0.47
CA ALA A 55 -31.44 6.07 0.82
C ALA A 55 -30.37 6.96 1.48
N GLY A 56 -30.66 8.26 1.57
CA GLY A 56 -29.78 9.27 2.17
C GLY A 56 -28.54 9.65 1.35
N VAL A 57 -28.38 9.18 0.12
CA VAL A 57 -27.24 9.56 -0.74
C VAL A 57 -27.71 9.87 -2.15
N ARG A 58 -27.31 11.03 -2.69
CA ARG A 58 -27.67 11.49 -4.02
C ARG A 58 -26.46 12.10 -4.74
N LEU A 59 -26.19 11.63 -5.94
CA LEU A 59 -25.28 12.26 -6.90
C LEU A 59 -26.03 13.33 -7.70
N GLY A 60 -25.44 14.52 -7.79
CA GLY A 60 -25.88 15.61 -8.67
C GLY A 60 -24.70 16.19 -9.44
N ASP A 61 -24.97 17.24 -10.21
CA ASP A 61 -23.98 17.85 -11.12
C ASP A 61 -22.75 18.39 -10.38
N ASP A 62 -22.94 18.86 -9.14
CA ASP A 62 -21.90 19.45 -8.29
C ASP A 62 -21.34 18.47 -7.23
N GLY A 63 -21.56 17.16 -7.39
CA GLY A 63 -21.04 16.10 -6.50
C GLY A 63 -22.09 15.34 -5.69
N VAL A 64 -21.69 14.73 -4.57
CA VAL A 64 -22.54 13.82 -3.77
C VAL A 64 -23.09 14.52 -2.55
N THR A 65 -24.41 14.50 -2.38
CA THR A 65 -25.10 14.95 -1.17
C THR A 65 -25.47 13.75 -0.31
N VAL A 66 -25.09 13.79 0.97
CA VAL A 66 -25.46 12.78 1.98
C VAL A 66 -26.42 13.41 2.99
N THR A 67 -27.64 12.89 3.10
CA THR A 67 -28.62 13.26 4.13
C THR A 67 -28.50 12.26 5.28
N LEU A 68 -27.83 12.66 6.35
CA LEU A 68 -27.31 11.76 7.39
C LEU A 68 -28.40 10.97 8.13
N ALA A 69 -29.60 11.53 8.26
CA ALA A 69 -30.73 10.87 8.92
C ALA A 69 -31.45 9.83 8.03
N GLU A 70 -31.25 9.90 6.73
CA GLU A 70 -31.90 9.03 5.74
C GLU A 70 -30.98 7.89 5.28
N VAL A 71 -29.70 7.96 5.60
CA VAL A 71 -28.79 6.81 5.44
C VAL A 71 -29.33 5.68 6.31
N ARG A 72 -29.46 4.50 5.71
CA ARG A 72 -30.03 3.32 6.37
C ARG A 72 -29.35 3.05 7.72
N ALA A 73 -30.14 2.61 8.70
CA ALA A 73 -29.69 2.51 10.08
C ALA A 73 -28.58 1.46 10.31
N ASP A 74 -28.50 0.45 9.45
CA ASP A 74 -27.51 -0.63 9.46
C ASP A 74 -26.21 -0.29 8.70
N ALA A 75 -26.15 0.84 7.98
CA ALA A 75 -24.91 1.30 7.36
C ALA A 75 -23.95 1.88 8.41
N GLN A 76 -22.68 1.50 8.29
CA GLN A 76 -21.61 2.02 9.13
C GLN A 76 -21.01 3.31 8.55
N ALA A 77 -20.94 3.40 7.23
CA ALA A 77 -20.37 4.54 6.53
C ALA A 77 -20.91 4.76 5.11
N VAL A 78 -20.64 5.95 4.58
CA VAL A 78 -20.72 6.30 3.17
C VAL A 78 -19.31 6.65 2.70
N LEU A 79 -18.77 5.86 1.77
CA LEU A 79 -17.48 6.12 1.13
C LEU A 79 -17.68 7.05 -0.06
N LEU A 80 -16.87 8.11 -0.14
CA LEU A 80 -16.94 9.14 -1.16
C LEU A 80 -15.76 8.96 -2.12
N VAL A 81 -16.08 8.63 -3.37
CA VAL A 81 -15.14 8.07 -4.33
C VAL A 81 -14.99 8.98 -5.54
N VAL A 82 -13.78 9.04 -6.07
CA VAL A 82 -13.52 9.57 -7.41
C VAL A 82 -12.76 8.56 -8.26
N SER A 83 -12.96 8.63 -9.56
CA SER A 83 -12.21 7.82 -10.53
C SER A 83 -12.00 8.58 -11.83
N THR A 84 -11.02 8.18 -12.62
CA THR A 84 -10.93 8.62 -14.01
C THR A 84 -12.12 8.06 -14.79
N ALA A 85 -12.78 8.90 -15.58
CA ALA A 85 -14.08 8.63 -16.19
C ALA A 85 -14.01 7.60 -17.34
N GLY A 86 -13.66 6.35 -17.01
CA GLY A 86 -13.38 5.28 -17.98
C GLY A 86 -12.11 5.51 -18.81
N GLN A 87 -11.29 6.50 -18.46
CA GLN A 87 -10.02 6.77 -19.12
C GLN A 87 -8.91 5.92 -18.46
N SER A 88 -7.97 5.43 -19.26
CA SER A 88 -6.78 4.73 -18.73
C SER A 88 -5.78 5.66 -18.04
N ALA A 89 -6.08 6.95 -17.93
CA ALA A 89 -5.23 7.93 -17.26
C ALA A 89 -5.19 7.71 -15.75
N GLU A 90 -4.04 8.01 -15.15
CA GLU A 90 -3.84 8.08 -13.71
C GLU A 90 -4.46 9.34 -13.12
N LEU A 91 -4.80 9.30 -11.84
CA LEU A 91 -5.28 10.47 -11.12
C LEU A 91 -4.10 11.42 -10.83
N GLY A 92 -4.25 12.66 -11.27
CA GLY A 92 -3.42 13.77 -10.79
C GLY A 92 -3.80 14.18 -9.36
N LYS A 93 -3.29 15.33 -8.92
CA LYS A 93 -3.65 15.90 -7.61
C LYS A 93 -5.17 16.09 -7.53
N VAL A 94 -5.76 15.57 -6.46
CA VAL A 94 -7.20 15.71 -6.15
C VAL A 94 -7.36 16.49 -4.85
N VAL A 95 -8.20 17.51 -4.86
CA VAL A 95 -8.62 18.21 -3.64
C VAL A 95 -10.07 17.86 -3.35
N ALA A 96 -10.28 17.08 -2.30
CA ALA A 96 -11.59 16.68 -1.81
C ALA A 96 -12.16 17.70 -0.84
N GLU A 97 -13.40 18.12 -1.04
CA GLU A 97 -14.10 19.08 -0.19
C GLU A 97 -15.39 18.49 0.38
N LEU A 98 -15.68 18.80 1.64
CA LEU A 98 -16.98 18.55 2.25
C LEU A 98 -17.57 19.86 2.76
N SER A 99 -18.80 20.13 2.34
CA SER A 99 -19.56 21.32 2.73
C SER A 99 -20.69 20.98 3.69
N GLU A 100 -20.86 21.82 4.71
CA GLU A 100 -21.99 21.84 5.63
C GLU A 100 -22.76 23.16 5.47
N ASN A 101 -24.09 23.09 5.36
CA ASN A 101 -24.96 24.27 5.22
C ASN A 101 -24.51 25.23 4.08
N GLY A 102 -23.99 24.68 3.00
CA GLY A 102 -23.53 25.44 1.82
C GLY A 102 -22.15 26.08 1.94
N SER A 103 -21.38 25.78 3.01
CA SER A 103 -20.00 26.26 3.18
C SER A 103 -19.02 25.10 3.31
N VAL A 104 -17.85 25.19 2.66
CA VAL A 104 -16.79 24.18 2.77
C VAL A 104 -16.24 24.16 4.20
N THR A 105 -16.44 23.05 4.92
CA THR A 105 -15.96 22.87 6.29
C THR A 105 -14.74 21.96 6.37
N VAL A 106 -14.56 21.05 5.42
CA VAL A 106 -13.41 20.15 5.31
C VAL A 106 -12.81 20.24 3.90
N GLU A 107 -11.48 20.27 3.84
CA GLU A 107 -10.70 20.10 2.62
C GLU A 107 -9.62 19.03 2.88
N PHE A 108 -9.32 18.22 1.87
CA PHE A 108 -8.29 17.20 1.91
C PHE A 108 -7.61 17.08 0.55
N ALA A 109 -6.34 17.49 0.49
CA ALA A 109 -5.52 17.34 -0.71
C ALA A 109 -4.85 15.97 -0.75
N ILE A 110 -5.03 15.26 -1.86
CA ILE A 110 -4.50 13.93 -2.14
C ILE A 110 -3.58 14.05 -3.35
N ALA A 111 -2.37 13.53 -3.24
CA ALA A 111 -1.44 13.38 -4.34
C ALA A 111 -1.20 11.87 -4.57
N PRO A 112 -1.98 11.23 -5.47
CA PRO A 112 -1.74 9.85 -5.88
C PRO A 112 -0.29 9.65 -6.32
N ALA A 113 0.32 8.55 -5.92
CA ALA A 113 1.76 8.32 -6.10
C ALA A 113 2.11 6.90 -6.56
N ALA A 114 1.10 6.07 -6.83
CA ALA A 114 1.22 4.66 -7.19
C ALA A 114 0.36 4.28 -8.40
N GLY A 115 0.08 5.24 -9.30
CA GLY A 115 -0.67 5.01 -10.54
C GLY A 115 -2.17 4.82 -10.34
N GLU A 116 -2.73 5.42 -9.29
CA GLU A 116 -4.10 5.18 -8.88
C GLU A 116 -5.08 5.80 -9.88
N ARG A 117 -6.08 5.02 -10.29
CA ARG A 117 -7.13 5.45 -11.23
C ARG A 117 -8.48 5.64 -10.53
N ALA A 118 -8.57 5.25 -9.27
CA ALA A 118 -9.67 5.56 -8.37
C ALA A 118 -9.15 5.86 -6.96
N LEU A 119 -9.88 6.69 -6.21
CA LEU A 119 -9.60 7.07 -4.84
C LEU A 119 -10.87 7.01 -4.00
N ILE A 120 -10.74 6.53 -2.77
CA ILE A 120 -11.67 6.86 -1.70
C ILE A 120 -11.12 8.11 -1.00
N CYS A 121 -11.76 9.25 -1.23
CA CYS A 121 -11.32 10.52 -0.69
C CYS A 121 -11.69 10.64 0.80
N LEU A 122 -12.98 10.48 1.09
CA LEU A 122 -13.56 10.72 2.41
C LEU A 122 -14.49 9.56 2.82
N GLU A 123 -14.55 9.30 4.10
CA GLU A 123 -15.52 8.39 4.73
C GLU A 123 -16.43 9.21 5.64
N VAL A 124 -17.74 9.22 5.37
CA VAL A 124 -18.76 9.76 6.29
C VAL A 124 -19.31 8.60 7.10
N TYR A 125 -18.94 8.48 8.37
CA TYR A 125 -19.25 7.32 9.21
C TYR A 125 -19.96 7.69 10.49
N ARG A 126 -20.69 6.74 11.07
CA ARG A 126 -21.39 6.90 12.34
C ARG A 126 -20.63 6.22 13.46
N ARG A 127 -20.37 6.94 14.57
CA ARG A 127 -19.76 6.37 15.79
C ARG A 127 -20.51 6.86 17.01
N GLN A 128 -20.97 5.91 17.84
CA GLN A 128 -21.75 6.21 19.06
C GLN A 128 -22.96 7.12 18.81
N GLY A 129 -23.65 6.91 17.69
CA GLY A 129 -24.84 7.67 17.33
C GLY A 129 -24.58 9.00 16.61
N ALA A 130 -23.35 9.53 16.64
CA ALA A 130 -22.95 10.77 15.96
C ALA A 130 -22.25 10.49 14.62
N TRP A 131 -22.45 11.38 13.65
CA TRP A 131 -21.79 11.32 12.35
C TRP A 131 -20.46 12.08 12.37
N LYS A 132 -19.46 11.54 11.68
CA LYS A 132 -18.13 12.11 11.53
C LYS A 132 -17.69 11.93 10.08
N VAL A 133 -16.78 12.77 9.62
CA VAL A 133 -16.04 12.55 8.37
C VAL A 133 -14.59 12.21 8.69
N ARG A 134 -14.00 11.28 7.95
CA ARG A 134 -12.58 10.92 7.98
C ARG A 134 -11.96 11.12 6.60
N ALA A 135 -10.76 11.69 6.55
CA ALA A 135 -9.93 11.69 5.35
C ALA A 135 -9.26 10.31 5.20
N LEU A 136 -9.44 9.67 4.05
CA LEU A 136 -8.84 8.36 3.76
C LEU A 136 -7.67 8.50 2.81
N GLY A 137 -7.94 8.86 1.55
CA GLY A 137 -6.91 8.97 0.51
C GLY A 137 -6.43 7.61 0.01
N GLN A 138 -7.26 6.56 0.16
CA GLN A 138 -6.96 5.21 -0.30
C GLN A 138 -7.10 5.14 -1.81
N GLY A 139 -6.04 4.78 -2.52
CA GLY A 139 -6.05 4.68 -3.97
C GLY A 139 -6.02 3.25 -4.51
N TYR A 140 -6.52 3.10 -5.73
CA TYR A 140 -6.70 1.84 -6.45
C TYR A 140 -6.16 1.97 -7.88
N ALA A 141 -5.05 1.27 -8.16
CA ALA A 141 -4.41 1.29 -9.48
C ALA A 141 -5.23 0.53 -10.54
N GLY A 142 -5.98 -0.50 -10.14
CA GLY A 142 -7.00 -1.18 -10.95
C GLY A 142 -8.24 -0.32 -11.22
N GLY A 143 -8.28 0.91 -10.71
CA GLY A 143 -9.34 1.88 -10.94
C GLY A 143 -10.64 1.52 -10.25
N LEU A 144 -11.75 2.07 -10.76
CA LEU A 144 -13.05 1.91 -10.11
C LEU A 144 -13.49 0.45 -10.05
N ALA A 145 -13.12 -0.39 -11.02
CA ALA A 145 -13.45 -1.81 -11.02
C ALA A 145 -12.84 -2.57 -9.83
N GLU A 146 -11.55 -2.35 -9.55
CA GLU A 146 -10.86 -2.94 -8.39
C GLU A 146 -11.46 -2.44 -7.08
N LEU A 147 -11.69 -1.13 -6.98
CA LEU A 147 -12.31 -0.51 -5.80
C LEU A 147 -13.68 -1.14 -5.53
N LEU A 148 -14.54 -1.20 -6.54
CA LEU A 148 -15.87 -1.79 -6.39
C LEU A 148 -15.80 -3.28 -6.00
N GLN A 149 -14.85 -4.04 -6.56
CA GLN A 149 -14.64 -5.44 -6.17
C GLN A 149 -14.25 -5.58 -4.69
N ALA A 150 -13.31 -4.75 -4.21
CA ALA A 150 -12.89 -4.74 -2.80
C ALA A 150 -14.07 -4.45 -1.85
N HIS A 151 -15.01 -3.61 -2.28
CA HIS A 151 -16.18 -3.20 -1.49
C HIS A 151 -17.46 -4.00 -1.79
N GLY A 152 -17.35 -5.17 -2.42
CA GLY A 152 -18.49 -6.08 -2.64
C GLY A 152 -19.48 -5.65 -3.74
N ALA A 153 -19.08 -4.71 -4.59
CA ALA A 153 -19.83 -4.14 -5.70
C ALA A 153 -19.28 -4.58 -7.07
N ALA A 154 -18.69 -5.79 -7.16
CA ALA A 154 -18.12 -6.30 -8.41
C ALA A 154 -19.15 -6.26 -9.57
N GLY A 155 -18.71 -5.79 -10.74
CA GLY A 155 -19.56 -5.67 -11.93
C GLY A 155 -20.48 -4.44 -11.97
N MET A 156 -20.36 -3.52 -11.01
CA MET A 156 -21.17 -2.29 -10.94
C MET A 156 -20.42 -1.04 -11.44
N ALA A 157 -19.27 -1.23 -12.10
CA ALA A 157 -18.55 -0.14 -12.76
C ALA A 157 -19.34 0.35 -13.98
N PRO A 158 -19.28 1.65 -14.32
CA PRO A 158 -19.83 2.15 -15.59
C PRO A 158 -19.14 1.42 -16.76
N VAL A 159 -19.92 0.83 -17.66
CA VAL A 159 -19.41 0.29 -18.92
C VAL A 159 -19.27 1.46 -19.90
N PRO A 160 -18.11 1.65 -20.58
CA PRO A 160 -17.99 2.65 -21.62
C PRO A 160 -19.03 2.41 -22.73
N ALA A 161 -19.79 3.45 -23.08
CA ALA A 161 -20.81 3.35 -24.13
C ALA A 161 -20.16 3.25 -25.51
N ALA A 162 -20.22 2.06 -26.14
CA ALA A 162 -20.10 1.92 -27.60
C ALA A 162 -20.92 0.71 -28.14
N SER A 163 -22.02 1.05 -28.84
CA SER A 163 -22.68 0.36 -29.96
C SER A 163 -23.14 -1.11 -29.87
N GLY A 164 -24.46 -1.28 -29.76
CA GLY A 164 -25.30 -2.15 -30.63
C GLY A 164 -25.27 -3.68 -30.46
N PRO A 165 -26.38 -4.42 -30.71
CA PRO A 165 -26.66 -5.67 -30.03
C PRO A 165 -26.33 -6.92 -30.87
N GLN A 166 -25.66 -7.91 -30.28
CA GLN A 166 -25.86 -9.31 -30.65
C GLN A 166 -25.91 -10.19 -29.41
N SER A 167 -27.08 -10.79 -29.24
CA SER A 167 -27.36 -11.96 -28.43
C SER A 167 -26.44 -13.11 -28.80
N ASP A 168 -25.94 -13.85 -27.82
CA ASP A 168 -25.86 -15.30 -27.98
C ASP A 168 -26.10 -16.03 -26.65
N PRO A 169 -26.73 -17.21 -26.70
CA PRO A 169 -27.45 -17.83 -25.61
C PRO A 169 -26.68 -19.06 -25.11
N TYR A 170 -25.79 -18.87 -24.14
CA TYR A 170 -25.26 -19.99 -23.38
C TYR A 170 -25.19 -19.62 -21.90
N ALA A 171 -26.37 -19.56 -21.29
CA ALA A 171 -26.52 -19.81 -19.87
C ALA A 171 -26.51 -21.32 -19.65
N MET A 172 -25.43 -21.86 -19.08
CA MET A 172 -25.49 -23.02 -18.18
C MET A 172 -24.35 -22.96 -17.14
N THR A 173 -24.76 -22.55 -15.93
CA THR A 173 -24.46 -23.17 -14.62
C THR A 173 -23.00 -23.39 -14.21
N ALA A 174 -22.51 -22.50 -13.33
CA ALA A 174 -21.52 -22.85 -12.30
C ALA A 174 -22.24 -23.25 -10.99
N PRO A 175 -21.69 -24.19 -10.19
CA PRO A 175 -22.41 -24.82 -9.09
C PRO A 175 -22.55 -23.90 -7.88
N ALA A 176 -23.67 -24.05 -7.18
CA ALA A 176 -23.88 -23.53 -5.84
C ALA A 176 -23.15 -24.42 -4.80
N GLN A 177 -22.13 -23.88 -4.13
CA GLN A 177 -21.60 -24.33 -2.84
C GLN A 177 -20.93 -23.12 -2.18
N ALA A 178 -20.97 -22.83 -0.89
CA ALA A 178 -21.85 -23.11 0.24
C ALA A 178 -21.45 -22.03 1.26
N ALA A 179 -22.40 -21.48 2.02
CA ALA A 179 -22.10 -20.49 3.04
C ALA A 179 -21.10 -21.03 4.08
N VAL A 180 -19.98 -20.32 4.28
CA VAL A 180 -19.10 -20.53 5.43
C VAL A 180 -19.50 -19.52 6.51
N PRO A 181 -19.78 -19.97 7.75
CA PRO A 181 -20.09 -19.06 8.84
C PRO A 181 -18.83 -18.31 9.30
N ALA A 182 -19.02 -17.07 9.76
CA ALA A 182 -18.00 -16.28 10.44
C ALA A 182 -17.36 -17.09 11.59
N GLN A 183 -16.09 -17.41 11.44
CA GLN A 183 -15.21 -17.87 12.52
C GLN A 183 -14.00 -16.96 12.56
N ALA A 184 -13.74 -16.38 13.74
CA ALA A 184 -12.39 -15.94 14.09
C ALA A 184 -11.44 -17.15 13.94
N GLY A 185 -10.46 -17.05 13.05
CA GLY A 185 -9.45 -18.10 12.82
C GLY A 185 -9.70 -19.04 11.61
N GLY A 186 -10.06 -18.50 10.44
CA GLY A 186 -10.03 -19.28 9.19
C GLY A 186 -8.59 -19.59 8.73
N PRO A 187 -8.32 -20.76 8.12
CA PRO A 187 -7.02 -21.03 7.48
C PRO A 187 -6.76 -19.99 6.39
N LEU A 188 -5.50 -19.61 6.17
CA LEU A 188 -5.10 -18.78 5.03
C LEU A 188 -5.68 -19.38 3.75
N GLU A 189 -6.65 -18.71 3.15
CA GLU A 189 -7.07 -19.04 1.80
C GLU A 189 -5.88 -18.73 0.88
N VAL A 190 -5.58 -19.68 -0.01
CA VAL A 190 -4.44 -19.62 -0.92
C VAL A 190 -4.56 -18.37 -1.79
N GLY A 191 -3.79 -17.31 -1.48
CA GLY A 191 -3.75 -16.06 -2.25
C GLY A 191 -4.13 -14.76 -1.53
N HIS A 192 -4.41 -14.77 -0.23
CA HIS A 192 -4.72 -13.55 0.58
C HIS A 192 -3.69 -13.28 1.70
N GLY A 193 -2.46 -13.80 1.55
CA GLY A 193 -1.44 -13.70 2.58
C GLY A 193 -0.95 -12.26 2.78
N LEU A 194 -0.75 -11.53 1.68
CA LEU A 194 -0.34 -10.12 1.71
C LEU A 194 -1.42 -9.26 2.37
N GLU A 195 -2.69 -9.46 2.01
CA GLU A 195 -3.83 -8.75 2.58
C GLU A 195 -3.89 -8.93 4.11
N ARG A 196 -3.71 -10.16 4.60
CA ARG A 196 -3.69 -10.44 6.04
C ARG A 196 -2.54 -9.72 6.75
N LEU A 197 -1.33 -9.73 6.18
CA LEU A 197 -0.19 -9.03 6.75
C LEU A 197 -0.36 -7.50 6.72
N TRP A 198 -1.01 -6.98 5.69
CA TRP A 198 -1.35 -5.55 5.60
C TRP A 198 -2.36 -5.12 6.66
N MET A 199 -3.39 -5.93 6.94
CA MET A 199 -4.33 -5.63 8.04
C MET A 199 -3.60 -5.59 9.40
N ILE A 200 -2.70 -6.54 9.66
CA ILE A 200 -1.88 -6.54 10.89
C ILE A 200 -0.98 -5.30 10.96
N PHE A 201 -0.37 -4.91 9.83
CA PHE A 201 0.45 -3.71 9.76
C PHE A 201 -0.37 -2.44 10.01
N GLU A 202 -1.58 -2.34 9.46
CA GLU A 202 -2.49 -1.23 9.72
C GLU A 202 -2.84 -1.10 11.20
N ASP A 203 -3.17 -2.21 11.87
CA ASP A 203 -3.45 -2.21 13.30
C ASP A 203 -2.23 -1.79 14.14
N ALA A 204 -1.03 -2.24 13.75
CA ALA A 204 0.23 -1.79 14.36
C ALA A 204 0.44 -0.28 14.19
N ALA A 205 0.23 0.24 12.97
CA ALA A 205 0.33 1.67 12.66
C ALA A 205 -0.67 2.50 13.46
N ARG A 206 -1.93 2.07 13.55
CA ARG A 206 -2.96 2.76 14.34
C ARG A 206 -2.63 2.76 15.84
N SER A 207 -2.15 1.65 16.39
CA SER A 207 -1.75 1.58 17.80
C SER A 207 -0.52 2.46 18.08
N ALA A 208 0.49 2.45 17.20
CA ALA A 208 1.66 3.32 17.31
C ALA A 208 1.28 4.81 17.24
N ALA A 209 0.44 5.20 16.28
CA ALA A 209 -0.03 6.58 16.14
C ALA A 209 -0.85 7.05 17.35
N ALA A 210 -1.63 6.15 17.96
CA ALA A 210 -2.36 6.45 19.19
C ALA A 210 -1.41 6.71 20.37
N LEU A 211 -0.32 5.93 20.50
CA LEU A 211 0.73 6.17 21.49
C LEU A 211 1.40 7.53 21.29
N ILE A 212 1.83 7.84 20.06
CA ILE A 212 2.48 9.10 19.70
C ILE A 212 1.56 10.28 20.04
N SER A 213 0.31 10.21 19.57
CA SER A 213 -0.69 11.26 19.79
C SER A 213 -0.99 11.48 21.27
N ALA A 214 -1.03 10.40 22.07
CA ALA A 214 -1.26 10.49 23.51
C ALA A 214 -0.09 11.15 24.25
N ARG A 215 1.16 10.81 23.87
CA ARG A 215 2.38 11.44 24.41
C ARG A 215 2.43 12.93 24.07
N ASP A 216 2.14 13.29 22.83
CA ASP A 216 2.09 14.69 22.39
C ASP A 216 1.02 15.49 23.13
N TYR A 217 -0.17 14.89 23.33
CA TYR A 217 -1.23 15.50 24.11
C TYR A 217 -0.82 15.69 25.58
N ALA A 218 -0.22 14.67 26.20
CA ALA A 218 0.26 14.75 27.57
C ALA A 218 1.33 15.85 27.72
N ALA A 219 2.24 15.98 26.76
CA ALA A 219 3.28 17.02 26.76
C ALA A 219 2.68 18.42 26.62
N LYS A 220 1.79 18.64 25.64
CA LYS A 220 1.11 19.93 25.45
C LYS A 220 0.28 20.34 26.67
N ARG A 221 -0.41 19.38 27.27
CA ARG A 221 -1.18 19.62 28.50
C ARG A 221 -0.28 19.99 29.67
N LEU A 222 0.85 19.31 29.84
CA LEU A 222 1.82 19.65 30.88
C LEU A 222 2.34 21.08 30.69
N ASP A 223 2.75 21.44 29.48
CA ASP A 223 3.25 22.79 29.15
C ASP A 223 2.21 23.88 29.46
N GLN A 224 0.94 23.65 29.10
CA GLN A 224 -0.16 24.55 29.44
C GLN A 224 -0.34 24.69 30.96
N GLU A 225 -0.45 23.57 31.69
CA GLU A 225 -0.70 23.59 33.13
C GLU A 225 0.50 24.21 33.90
N LEU A 226 1.73 24.00 33.44
CA LEU A 226 2.93 24.65 33.99
C LEU A 226 2.94 26.16 33.74
N SER A 227 2.58 26.59 32.52
CA SER A 227 2.47 27.99 32.15
C SER A 227 1.41 28.71 32.98
N GLU A 228 0.25 28.09 33.19
CA GLU A 228 -0.82 28.61 34.04
C GLU A 228 -0.34 28.76 35.50
N ALA A 229 0.38 27.77 36.04
CA ALA A 229 0.86 27.78 37.43
C ALA A 229 1.87 28.91 37.74
N VAL A 230 2.55 29.45 36.72
CA VAL A 230 3.54 30.55 36.88
C VAL A 230 3.08 31.88 36.28
N SER A 231 1.85 31.93 35.75
CA SER A 231 1.31 33.10 35.03
C SER A 231 1.16 34.35 35.90
N ASP A 232 0.84 34.18 37.19
CA ASP A 232 0.71 35.28 38.14
C ASP A 232 1.99 35.47 38.98
N PRO A 233 2.70 36.61 38.83
CA PRO A 233 3.93 36.88 39.58
C PRO A 233 3.76 36.89 41.11
N ALA A 234 2.57 37.19 41.62
CA ALA A 234 2.33 37.25 43.06
C ALA A 234 2.20 35.86 43.70
N THR A 235 1.76 34.87 42.93
CA THR A 235 1.43 33.53 43.43
C THR A 235 2.36 32.42 42.92
N ARG A 236 3.23 32.70 41.93
CA ARG A 236 4.13 31.71 41.29
C ARG A 236 5.09 30.95 42.22
N ASN A 237 5.44 31.51 43.38
CA ASN A 237 6.37 30.91 44.35
C ASN A 237 5.66 30.42 45.62
N THR A 238 4.36 30.17 45.53
CA THR A 238 3.57 29.69 46.68
C THR A 238 3.52 28.16 46.72
N PRO A 239 3.29 27.55 47.90
CA PRO A 239 3.04 26.12 48.01
C PRO A 239 1.88 25.62 47.14
N ALA A 240 0.90 26.50 46.84
CA ALA A 240 -0.20 26.18 45.94
C ALA A 240 0.27 26.03 44.48
N ALA A 241 1.15 26.92 44.00
CA ALA A 241 1.76 26.79 42.68
C ALA A 241 2.67 25.54 42.59
N ASP A 242 3.42 25.22 43.65
CA ASP A 242 4.23 23.99 43.72
C ASP A 242 3.36 22.72 43.66
N ALA A 243 2.25 22.70 44.40
CA ALA A 243 1.28 21.60 44.37
C ALA A 243 0.63 21.46 42.99
N ALA A 244 0.29 22.57 42.33
CA ALA A 244 -0.27 22.57 40.98
C ALA A 244 0.70 21.97 39.96
N ARG A 245 1.99 22.38 39.97
CA ARG A 245 3.03 21.81 39.10
C ARG A 245 3.23 20.32 39.34
N THR A 246 3.28 19.90 40.61
CA THR A 246 3.40 18.48 40.96
C THR A 246 2.20 17.66 40.48
N ALA A 247 0.98 18.21 40.59
CA ALA A 247 -0.23 17.55 40.11
C ALA A 247 -0.27 17.47 38.57
N ALA A 248 0.21 18.51 37.88
CA ALA A 248 0.35 18.52 36.43
C ALA A 248 1.32 17.45 35.95
N GLN A 249 2.50 17.34 36.57
CA GLN A 249 3.47 16.29 36.27
C GLN A 249 2.88 14.90 36.48
N ARG A 250 2.18 14.67 37.60
CA ARG A 250 1.54 13.37 37.86
C ARG A 250 0.53 12.99 36.78
N ARG A 251 -0.31 13.94 36.33
CA ARG A 251 -1.26 13.70 35.24
C ARG A 251 -0.57 13.38 33.92
N HIS A 252 0.53 14.08 33.62
CA HIS A 252 1.36 13.79 32.45
C HIS A 252 1.90 12.34 32.50
N ASP A 253 2.49 11.96 33.63
CA ASP A 253 3.04 10.63 33.84
C ASP A 253 1.96 9.53 33.76
N GLU A 254 0.77 9.77 34.35
CA GLU A 254 -0.38 8.85 34.31
C GLU A 254 -0.92 8.65 32.88
N LEU A 255 -0.99 9.72 32.08
CA LEU A 255 -1.41 9.65 30.67
C LEU A 255 -0.42 8.86 29.83
N ASN A 256 0.88 9.13 29.98
CA ASN A 256 1.92 8.39 29.28
C ASN A 256 1.92 6.91 29.67
N ALA A 257 1.85 6.59 30.97
CA ALA A 257 1.81 5.22 31.45
C ALA A 257 0.59 4.45 30.91
N THR A 258 -0.57 5.11 30.83
CA THR A 258 -1.79 4.51 30.26
C THR A 258 -1.64 4.24 28.76
N ALA A 259 -1.10 5.20 28.01
CA ALA A 259 -0.87 5.05 26.57
C ALA A 259 0.12 3.91 26.28
N GLU A 260 1.23 3.86 27.02
CA GLU A 260 2.24 2.80 26.90
C GLU A 260 1.69 1.42 27.26
N ALA A 261 0.88 1.33 28.33
CA ALA A 261 0.26 0.07 28.72
C ALA A 261 -0.73 -0.45 27.65
N ASN A 262 -1.49 0.43 27.02
CA ASN A 262 -2.40 0.06 25.92
C ASN A 262 -1.62 -0.37 24.68
N HIS A 263 -0.65 0.43 24.23
CA HIS A 263 0.16 0.08 23.05
C HIS A 263 0.92 -1.23 23.23
N ARG A 264 1.46 -1.48 24.42
CA ARG A 264 2.11 -2.75 24.74
C ARG A 264 1.14 -3.93 24.66
N ARG A 265 -0.08 -3.80 25.18
CA ARG A 265 -1.10 -4.86 25.11
C ARG A 265 -1.45 -5.18 23.65
N ASP A 266 -1.67 -4.16 22.83
CA ASP A 266 -1.96 -4.32 21.41
C ASP A 266 -0.77 -5.00 20.70
N SER A 267 0.45 -4.53 20.97
CA SER A 267 1.68 -5.10 20.42
C SER A 267 1.85 -6.57 20.77
N GLU A 268 1.62 -6.95 22.04
CA GLU A 268 1.70 -8.34 22.48
C GLU A 268 0.64 -9.22 21.78
N GLN A 269 -0.53 -8.68 21.46
CA GLN A 269 -1.54 -9.37 20.66
C GLN A 269 -1.05 -9.56 19.22
N LEU A 270 -0.58 -8.49 18.56
CA LEU A 270 -0.11 -8.55 17.19
C LEU A 270 1.10 -9.49 17.02
N VAL A 271 2.00 -9.56 18.00
CA VAL A 271 3.10 -10.55 18.01
C VAL A 271 2.57 -11.99 17.96
N ARG A 272 1.49 -12.30 18.69
CA ARG A 272 0.86 -13.63 18.64
C ARG A 272 0.20 -13.89 17.29
N GLU A 273 -0.54 -12.91 16.76
CA GLU A 273 -1.17 -13.02 15.44
C GLU A 273 -0.15 -13.23 14.32
N LEU A 274 1.00 -12.55 14.39
CA LEU A 274 2.10 -12.73 13.45
C LEU A 274 2.74 -14.12 13.56
N ALA A 275 2.95 -14.62 14.78
CA ALA A 275 3.51 -15.96 14.99
C ALA A 275 2.58 -17.07 14.46
N GLU A 276 1.26 -16.87 14.58
CA GLU A 276 0.25 -17.76 13.99
C GLU A 276 0.23 -17.65 12.46
N ALA A 277 0.25 -16.44 11.93
CA ALA A 277 0.28 -16.19 10.49
C ALA A 277 1.51 -16.83 9.84
N ASP A 278 2.70 -16.63 10.41
CA ASP A 278 3.98 -17.11 9.88
C ASP A 278 4.02 -18.63 9.67
N GLN A 279 3.30 -19.39 10.49
CA GLN A 279 3.19 -20.84 10.36
C GLN A 279 2.36 -21.28 9.15
N ALA A 280 1.47 -20.44 8.66
CA ALA A 280 0.57 -20.76 7.56
C ALA A 280 0.99 -20.08 6.24
N MET A 281 1.76 -18.98 6.29
CA MET A 281 2.13 -18.18 5.12
C MET A 281 2.87 -19.00 4.03
N PRO A 282 2.71 -18.63 2.74
CA PRO A 282 3.56 -19.16 1.69
C PRO A 282 5.02 -18.70 1.90
N PRO A 283 6.01 -19.45 1.37
CA PRO A 283 7.42 -19.16 1.60
C PRO A 283 7.82 -17.72 1.27
N SER A 284 7.29 -17.15 0.19
CA SER A 284 7.61 -15.78 -0.24
C SER A 284 7.22 -14.70 0.78
N LEU A 285 6.23 -14.95 1.64
CA LEU A 285 5.77 -14.04 2.70
C LEU A 285 6.26 -14.44 4.10
N ALA A 286 6.58 -15.71 4.31
CA ALA A 286 6.98 -16.24 5.61
C ALA A 286 8.40 -15.83 6.03
N SER A 287 8.69 -15.87 7.33
CA SER A 287 10.03 -15.74 7.89
C SER A 287 10.95 -16.87 7.39
N TRP A 288 12.26 -16.67 7.47
CA TRP A 288 13.22 -17.73 7.08
C TRP A 288 13.15 -18.96 8.00
N GLU A 289 12.72 -18.80 9.25
CA GLU A 289 12.57 -19.87 10.24
C GLU A 289 11.24 -20.62 10.09
N SER A 290 10.33 -20.11 9.25
CA SER A 290 9.04 -20.74 9.03
C SER A 290 9.18 -22.13 8.38
N PRO A 291 8.39 -23.13 8.81
CA PRO A 291 8.34 -24.42 8.14
C PRO A 291 7.77 -24.33 6.71
N ALA A 292 7.25 -23.17 6.28
CA ALA A 292 6.76 -22.94 4.93
C ALA A 292 7.81 -23.31 3.86
N TRP A 293 9.09 -23.04 4.11
CA TRP A 293 10.19 -23.33 3.18
C TRP A 293 10.42 -24.83 2.91
N ASP A 294 9.92 -25.70 3.78
CA ASP A 294 10.01 -27.15 3.61
C ASP A 294 8.75 -27.76 2.96
N ARG A 295 7.66 -26.98 2.84
CA ARG A 295 6.40 -27.42 2.24
C ARG A 295 6.45 -27.39 0.70
N PRO A 296 5.47 -28.00 0.02
CA PRO A 296 5.29 -27.82 -1.41
C PRO A 296 5.11 -26.34 -1.76
N PRO A 297 5.67 -25.85 -2.89
CA PRO A 297 5.48 -24.47 -3.33
C PRO A 297 3.99 -24.16 -3.48
N ALA A 298 3.58 -22.99 -3.02
CA ALA A 298 2.22 -22.48 -3.15
C ALA A 298 2.26 -21.06 -3.74
N PRO A 299 1.30 -20.71 -4.61
CA PRO A 299 1.21 -19.35 -5.14
C PRO A 299 1.00 -18.35 -3.99
N ALA A 300 1.62 -17.19 -4.14
CA ALA A 300 1.48 -16.07 -3.23
C ALA A 300 1.10 -14.79 -3.98
N ASP A 301 0.40 -13.93 -3.28
CA ASP A 301 0.00 -12.57 -3.70
C ASP A 301 1.07 -11.52 -3.40
N GLY A 302 2.15 -11.89 -2.71
CA GLY A 302 3.25 -10.98 -2.41
C GLY A 302 4.55 -11.62 -1.98
N ILE A 303 5.51 -10.76 -1.67
CA ILE A 303 6.81 -11.09 -1.10
C ILE A 303 7.08 -10.23 0.13
N ARG A 304 7.77 -10.79 1.11
CA ARG A 304 8.33 -10.05 2.25
C ARG A 304 9.66 -9.43 1.88
N LEU A 305 9.91 -8.20 2.32
CA LEU A 305 11.16 -7.46 2.06
C LEU A 305 12.04 -7.35 3.32
N GLY A 306 11.44 -7.45 4.51
CA GLY A 306 12.10 -7.23 5.78
C GLY A 306 11.11 -7.06 6.91
N GLU A 307 11.53 -6.39 7.98
CA GLU A 307 10.71 -6.07 9.14
C GLU A 307 10.76 -4.60 9.49
N LEU A 308 9.58 -4.01 9.68
CA LEU A 308 9.40 -2.67 10.23
C LEU A 308 9.39 -2.70 11.74
N TYR A 309 10.07 -1.74 12.35
CA TYR A 309 10.10 -1.56 13.80
C TYR A 309 10.24 -0.07 14.17
N ALA A 310 10.07 0.23 15.45
CA ALA A 310 10.33 1.56 15.99
C ALA A 310 10.89 1.41 17.41
N ILE A 311 12.16 1.77 17.60
CA ILE A 311 12.90 1.49 18.84
C ILE A 311 12.26 2.15 20.08
N ASP A 312 11.58 3.28 19.88
CA ASP A 312 10.90 4.08 20.90
C ASP A 312 9.46 3.61 21.21
N ARG A 313 8.98 2.58 20.50
CA ARG A 313 7.59 2.05 20.60
C ARG A 313 7.52 0.60 21.06
N GLY A 314 8.66 -0.04 21.31
CA GLY A 314 8.74 -1.37 21.91
C GLY A 314 9.23 -2.45 20.94
N PRO A 315 9.04 -3.74 21.28
CA PRO A 315 9.69 -4.85 20.58
C PRO A 315 8.92 -5.38 19.36
N LEU A 316 7.76 -4.80 19.02
CA LEU A 316 6.94 -5.27 17.90
C LEU A 316 7.71 -5.09 16.58
N ARG A 317 7.76 -6.17 15.79
CA ARG A 317 8.35 -6.18 14.45
C ARG A 317 7.31 -6.66 13.46
N ILE A 318 7.06 -5.88 12.41
CA ILE A 318 6.01 -6.14 11.43
C ILE A 318 6.64 -6.53 10.10
N PRO A 319 6.26 -7.65 9.46
CA PRO A 319 6.74 -7.97 8.12
C PRO A 319 6.37 -6.87 7.11
N TYR A 320 7.37 -6.33 6.41
CA TYR A 320 7.13 -5.40 5.31
C TYR A 320 6.94 -6.20 4.02
N CYS A 321 5.73 -6.20 3.47
CA CYS A 321 5.38 -7.02 2.31
C CYS A 321 4.83 -6.19 1.15
N VAL A 322 5.12 -6.63 -0.08
CA VAL A 322 4.74 -5.98 -1.33
C VAL A 322 4.13 -6.99 -2.30
N PRO A 323 3.25 -6.55 -3.23
CA PRO A 323 2.61 -7.46 -4.17
C PRO A 323 3.57 -8.06 -5.19
N VAL A 324 3.19 -9.20 -5.74
CA VAL A 324 3.91 -9.88 -6.83
C VAL A 324 2.95 -10.25 -7.99
N PRO A 325 3.30 -10.01 -9.26
CA PRO A 325 4.48 -9.27 -9.74
C PRO A 325 4.56 -7.87 -9.15
N LEU A 326 5.77 -7.33 -9.03
CA LEU A 326 5.99 -6.01 -8.43
C LEU A 326 5.21 -4.95 -9.22
N ASN A 327 4.20 -4.34 -8.61
CA ASN A 327 3.43 -3.25 -9.20
C ASN A 327 4.20 -1.92 -9.22
N ARG A 328 5.22 -1.81 -8.37
CA ARG A 328 6.18 -0.72 -8.32
C ARG A 328 7.57 -1.33 -8.24
N PRO A 329 8.52 -0.94 -9.11
CA PRO A 329 9.88 -1.46 -9.01
C PRO A 329 10.49 -1.15 -7.66
N LEU A 330 11.44 -1.98 -7.24
CA LEU A 330 12.21 -1.76 -6.02
C LEU A 330 13.51 -1.04 -6.37
N TRP A 331 13.90 -0.07 -5.55
CA TRP A 331 15.20 0.59 -5.61
C TRP A 331 15.95 0.31 -4.31
N ILE A 332 17.02 -0.47 -4.36
CA ILE A 332 17.86 -0.72 -3.19
C ILE A 332 18.89 0.39 -3.10
N ASP A 333 18.71 1.28 -2.12
CA ASP A 333 19.59 2.43 -1.91
C ASP A 333 20.94 1.97 -1.37
N THR A 334 21.99 2.04 -2.19
CA THR A 334 23.33 1.62 -1.78
C THR A 334 24.42 2.28 -2.60
N GLU A 335 25.54 2.55 -1.93
CA GLU A 335 26.79 2.95 -2.58
C GLU A 335 27.64 1.73 -3.02
N SER A 336 27.20 0.50 -2.72
CA SER A 336 27.95 -0.71 -3.02
C SER A 336 27.05 -1.92 -3.28
N SER A 337 26.98 -2.35 -4.54
CA SER A 337 26.26 -3.57 -4.95
C SER A 337 26.71 -4.81 -4.17
N ALA A 338 28.00 -4.91 -3.83
CA ALA A 338 28.53 -6.03 -3.04
C ALA A 338 27.99 -6.06 -1.61
N ALA A 339 27.78 -4.89 -0.98
CA ALA A 339 27.26 -4.80 0.38
C ALA A 339 25.81 -5.30 0.49
N VAL A 340 25.04 -5.22 -0.59
CA VAL A 340 23.62 -5.61 -0.63
C VAL A 340 23.39 -6.99 -1.26
N ALA A 341 24.44 -7.73 -1.61
CA ALA A 341 24.31 -9.06 -2.20
C ALA A 341 23.44 -10.04 -1.37
N PRO A 342 23.50 -10.06 -0.02
CA PRO A 342 22.58 -10.88 0.78
C PRO A 342 21.11 -10.43 0.68
N ILE A 343 20.85 -9.12 0.56
CA ILE A 343 19.50 -8.55 0.40
C ILE A 343 18.93 -8.95 -0.98
N VAL A 344 19.73 -8.81 -2.04
CA VAL A 344 19.35 -9.21 -3.40
C VAL A 344 19.08 -10.71 -3.46
N GLY A 345 19.91 -11.52 -2.80
CA GLY A 345 19.69 -12.96 -2.69
C GLY A 345 18.37 -13.32 -2.00
N ALA A 346 18.02 -12.63 -0.91
CA ALA A 346 16.75 -12.80 -0.20
C ALA A 346 15.56 -12.44 -1.10
N LEU A 347 15.65 -11.30 -1.78
CA LEU A 347 14.62 -10.82 -2.69
C LEU A 347 14.39 -11.80 -3.85
N LEU A 348 15.46 -12.27 -4.50
CA LEU A 348 15.37 -13.24 -5.59
C LEU A 348 14.79 -14.58 -5.13
N ALA A 349 15.18 -15.07 -3.96
CA ALA A 349 14.60 -16.27 -3.38
C ALA A 349 13.08 -16.15 -3.20
N ARG A 350 12.61 -15.00 -2.67
CA ARG A 350 11.18 -14.77 -2.44
C ARG A 350 10.41 -14.55 -3.74
N LEU A 351 10.99 -13.88 -4.74
CA LEU A 351 10.39 -13.72 -6.06
C LEU A 351 10.24 -15.07 -6.78
N VAL A 352 11.27 -15.91 -6.78
CA VAL A 352 11.21 -17.26 -7.36
C VAL A 352 10.16 -18.13 -6.65
N ALA A 353 10.03 -17.99 -5.33
CA ALA A 353 9.07 -18.76 -4.55
C ALA A 353 7.61 -18.29 -4.68
N ALA A 354 7.37 -17.06 -5.15
CA ALA A 354 6.04 -16.44 -5.15
C ALA A 354 5.09 -16.99 -6.22
N ALA A 355 5.61 -17.38 -7.38
CA ALA A 355 4.80 -17.80 -8.52
C ALA A 355 5.21 -19.19 -9.05
N PRO A 356 5.14 -20.26 -8.23
CA PRO A 356 5.57 -21.60 -8.63
C PRO A 356 4.81 -22.21 -9.82
N GLN A 357 3.64 -21.67 -10.15
CA GLN A 357 2.83 -22.03 -11.30
C GLN A 357 3.30 -21.39 -12.62
N ARG A 358 4.22 -20.43 -12.56
CA ARG A 358 4.80 -19.74 -13.72
C ARG A 358 6.29 -20.08 -13.83
N THR A 359 6.78 -20.13 -15.06
CA THR A 359 8.23 -20.21 -15.27
C THR A 359 8.83 -18.87 -14.84
N THR A 360 9.69 -18.90 -13.82
CA THR A 360 10.43 -17.71 -13.39
C THR A 360 11.68 -17.54 -14.26
N VAL A 361 11.87 -16.34 -14.80
CA VAL A 361 13.02 -15.98 -15.63
C VAL A 361 13.71 -14.77 -15.02
N VAL A 362 14.99 -14.89 -14.69
CA VAL A 362 15.78 -13.85 -14.03
C VAL A 362 16.86 -13.34 -14.99
N ASP A 363 16.80 -12.04 -15.31
CA ASP A 363 17.84 -11.31 -16.03
C ASP A 363 18.64 -10.47 -15.04
N ILE A 364 19.98 -10.63 -15.06
CA ILE A 364 20.88 -9.92 -14.15
C ILE A 364 21.85 -9.07 -14.97
N ILE A 365 21.89 -7.78 -14.65
CA ILE A 365 22.93 -6.84 -15.09
C ILE A 365 23.78 -6.53 -13.86
N ASP A 366 25.05 -6.92 -13.88
CA ASP A 366 25.99 -6.75 -12.78
C ASP A 366 27.41 -6.51 -13.33
N LEU A 367 27.73 -5.23 -13.52
CA LEU A 367 29.06 -4.79 -13.97
C LEU A 367 30.14 -4.95 -12.89
N THR A 368 29.72 -5.08 -11.63
CA THR A 368 30.61 -5.14 -10.45
C THR A 368 30.99 -6.56 -10.06
N SER A 369 30.35 -7.56 -10.67
CA SER A 369 30.45 -8.99 -10.29
C SER A 369 30.01 -9.29 -8.85
N ALA A 370 29.29 -8.38 -8.20
CA ALA A 370 28.78 -8.50 -6.83
C ALA A 370 27.91 -9.74 -6.61
N PHE A 371 27.18 -10.20 -7.62
CA PHE A 371 26.20 -11.27 -7.52
C PHE A 371 26.68 -12.60 -8.11
N THR A 372 27.97 -12.74 -8.42
CA THR A 372 28.56 -13.98 -8.97
C THR A 372 28.28 -15.22 -8.11
N GLY A 373 28.20 -15.07 -6.78
CA GLY A 373 27.84 -16.17 -5.88
C GLY A 373 26.37 -16.62 -6.02
N LEU A 374 25.46 -15.69 -6.36
CA LEU A 374 24.03 -15.96 -6.53
C LEU A 374 23.73 -16.58 -7.90
N THR A 375 24.42 -16.14 -8.96
CA THR A 375 24.17 -16.59 -10.33
C THR A 375 24.38 -18.11 -10.50
N GLY A 376 25.33 -18.69 -9.78
CA GLY A 376 25.53 -20.14 -9.74
C GLY A 376 24.34 -20.90 -9.13
N LEU A 377 23.73 -20.37 -8.07
CA LEU A 377 22.56 -20.96 -7.42
C LEU A 377 21.28 -20.77 -8.24
N LEU A 378 21.16 -19.66 -8.95
CA LEU A 378 20.01 -19.29 -9.76
C LEU A 378 20.09 -19.78 -11.22
N ALA A 379 21.14 -20.52 -11.59
CA ALA A 379 21.36 -20.98 -12.97
C ALA A 379 20.12 -21.60 -13.66
N PRO A 380 19.25 -22.39 -12.99
CA PRO A 380 18.05 -22.94 -13.62
C PRO A 380 16.99 -21.92 -14.05
N VAL A 381 16.99 -20.73 -13.45
CA VAL A 381 16.01 -19.66 -13.72
C VAL A 381 16.61 -18.47 -14.46
N LEU A 382 17.90 -18.47 -14.79
CA LEU A 382 18.51 -17.38 -15.53
C LEU A 382 18.00 -17.31 -16.98
N GLY A 383 17.56 -16.13 -17.42
CA GLY A 383 17.16 -15.84 -18.81
C GLY A 383 18.33 -15.73 -19.79
N GLY A 384 19.56 -15.95 -19.32
CA GLY A 384 20.80 -15.90 -20.07
C GLY A 384 22.01 -15.67 -19.16
N PRO A 385 23.22 -15.56 -19.73
CA PRO A 385 24.38 -15.18 -18.93
C PRO A 385 24.18 -13.79 -18.32
N PRO A 386 24.59 -13.57 -17.05
CA PRO A 386 24.59 -12.25 -16.44
C PRO A 386 25.39 -11.26 -17.29
N ILE A 387 24.89 -10.03 -17.43
CA ILE A 387 25.57 -8.98 -18.17
C ILE A 387 26.65 -8.37 -17.28
N THR A 388 27.91 -8.60 -17.62
CA THR A 388 29.08 -8.10 -16.88
C THR A 388 29.84 -7.01 -17.62
N HIS A 389 29.38 -6.61 -18.81
CA HIS A 389 29.99 -5.56 -19.62
C HIS A 389 28.93 -4.57 -20.11
N HIS A 390 29.24 -3.27 -20.00
CA HIS A 390 28.27 -2.20 -20.26
C HIS A 390 27.71 -2.19 -21.70
N THR A 391 28.46 -2.72 -22.67
CA THR A 391 28.04 -2.78 -24.09
C THR A 391 26.85 -3.71 -24.33
N ASP A 392 26.61 -4.65 -23.43
CA ASP A 392 25.61 -5.69 -23.63
C ASP A 392 24.27 -5.34 -22.94
N ILE A 393 24.25 -4.27 -22.14
CA ILE A 393 23.06 -3.77 -21.43
C ILE A 393 21.95 -3.42 -22.42
N SER A 394 22.26 -2.61 -23.44
CA SER A 394 21.27 -2.09 -24.36
C SER A 394 20.54 -3.17 -25.14
N ALA A 395 21.23 -4.25 -25.53
CA ALA A 395 20.62 -5.36 -26.23
C ALA A 395 19.59 -6.09 -25.33
N ARG A 396 19.95 -6.36 -24.07
CA ARG A 396 19.07 -7.03 -23.10
C ARG A 396 17.82 -6.21 -22.80
N LEU A 397 17.98 -4.92 -22.49
CA LEU A 397 16.85 -4.03 -22.20
C LEU A 397 15.96 -3.82 -23.43
N LYS A 398 16.53 -3.79 -24.63
CA LYS A 398 15.75 -3.71 -25.87
C LYS A 398 14.85 -4.94 -26.04
N THR A 399 15.35 -6.15 -25.80
CA THR A 399 14.54 -7.36 -25.90
C THR A 399 13.34 -7.34 -24.95
N LEU A 400 13.53 -6.87 -23.71
CA LEU A 400 12.43 -6.74 -22.75
C LEU A 400 11.44 -5.64 -23.18
N ALA A 401 11.94 -4.47 -23.61
CA ALA A 401 11.10 -3.36 -24.04
C ALA A 401 10.25 -3.72 -25.29
N ASP A 402 10.86 -4.36 -26.29
CA ASP A 402 10.16 -4.83 -27.49
C ASP A 402 9.06 -5.83 -27.14
N ALA A 403 9.30 -6.74 -26.18
CA ALA A 403 8.31 -7.71 -25.72
C ALA A 403 7.13 -7.03 -25.01
N ALA A 404 7.41 -6.05 -24.15
CA ALA A 404 6.37 -5.26 -23.48
C ALA A 404 5.54 -4.44 -24.47
N GLU A 405 6.17 -3.84 -25.48
CA GLU A 405 5.47 -3.10 -26.55
C GLU A 405 4.57 -4.00 -27.39
N LEU A 406 5.03 -5.21 -27.72
CA LEU A 406 4.20 -6.18 -28.43
C LEU A 406 3.01 -6.64 -27.58
N ALA A 407 3.23 -6.86 -26.28
CA ALA A 407 2.17 -7.21 -25.34
C ALA A 407 1.13 -6.08 -25.20
N GLU A 408 1.58 -4.81 -25.17
CA GLU A 408 0.72 -3.63 -25.16
C GLU A 408 -0.13 -3.53 -26.43
N MET A 409 0.46 -3.78 -27.61
CA MET A 409 -0.29 -3.83 -28.88
C MET A 409 -1.34 -4.94 -28.88
N ALA A 410 -1.01 -6.12 -28.36
CA ALA A 410 -1.98 -7.21 -28.21
C ALA A 410 -3.10 -6.85 -27.25
N TYR A 411 -2.77 -6.26 -26.10
CA TYR A 411 -3.75 -5.81 -25.11
C TYR A 411 -4.72 -4.77 -25.70
N ASN A 412 -4.19 -3.72 -26.35
CA ASN A 412 -4.99 -2.65 -26.95
C ASN A 412 -5.86 -3.10 -28.13
N SER A 413 -5.49 -4.20 -28.79
CA SER A 413 -6.30 -4.82 -29.86
C SER A 413 -7.32 -5.84 -29.36
N GLY A 414 -7.41 -6.06 -28.04
CA GLY A 414 -8.29 -7.06 -27.43
C GLY A 414 -7.78 -8.50 -27.54
N ALA A 415 -6.56 -8.70 -28.04
CA ALA A 415 -5.88 -9.99 -28.14
C ALA A 415 -4.90 -10.26 -26.98
N GLY A 416 -4.94 -9.44 -25.93
CA GLY A 416 -4.07 -9.57 -24.76
C GLY A 416 -4.28 -10.89 -24.03
N THR A 417 -3.18 -11.51 -23.60
CA THR A 417 -3.20 -12.71 -22.76
C THR A 417 -2.40 -12.47 -21.50
N PRO A 418 -2.76 -13.10 -20.35
CA PRO A 418 -1.96 -13.00 -19.14
C PRO A 418 -0.54 -13.52 -19.37
N PRO A 419 0.48 -12.94 -18.71
CA PRO A 419 1.85 -13.40 -18.85
C PRO A 419 2.00 -14.83 -18.33
N THR A 420 2.65 -15.68 -19.12
CA THR A 420 2.94 -17.09 -18.79
C THR A 420 4.19 -17.24 -17.92
N GLU A 421 5.04 -16.21 -17.91
CA GLU A 421 6.28 -16.15 -17.15
C GLU A 421 6.19 -15.14 -16.01
N HIS A 422 6.96 -15.37 -14.95
CA HIS A 422 7.29 -14.35 -13.97
C HIS A 422 8.71 -13.88 -14.26
N ARG A 423 8.85 -12.67 -14.81
CA ARG A 423 10.15 -12.12 -15.20
C ARG A 423 10.70 -11.26 -14.09
N VAL A 424 12.00 -11.35 -13.83
CA VAL A 424 12.71 -10.53 -12.86
C VAL A 424 13.91 -9.89 -13.52
N LEU A 425 14.00 -8.57 -13.49
CA LEU A 425 15.18 -7.82 -13.94
C LEU A 425 15.90 -7.25 -12.72
N VAL A 426 17.17 -7.62 -12.53
CA VAL A 426 18.07 -6.98 -11.57
C VAL A 426 19.03 -6.08 -12.34
N ALA A 427 18.90 -4.78 -12.16
CA ALA A 427 19.73 -3.74 -12.76
C ALA A 427 20.67 -3.14 -11.70
N ALA A 428 21.91 -3.64 -11.64
CA ALA A 428 22.87 -3.27 -10.61
C ALA A 428 23.80 -2.13 -11.03
N ASP A 429 24.34 -1.43 -10.02
CA ASP A 429 25.27 -0.31 -10.19
C ASP A 429 24.67 0.84 -11.01
N PHE A 430 23.35 1.00 -10.99
CA PHE A 430 22.67 2.08 -11.71
C PHE A 430 23.00 3.43 -11.07
N PRO A 431 23.24 4.51 -11.85
CA PRO A 431 23.19 4.61 -13.31
C PRO A 431 24.53 4.32 -14.03
N HIS A 432 25.56 3.82 -13.34
CA HIS A 432 26.88 3.60 -13.92
C HIS A 432 26.87 2.53 -15.03
N GLY A 433 27.44 2.87 -16.18
CA GLY A 433 27.48 1.99 -17.36
C GLY A 433 26.20 1.95 -18.19
N TYR A 434 25.10 2.55 -17.73
CA TYR A 434 23.84 2.66 -18.48
C TYR A 434 23.88 3.85 -19.44
N GLN A 435 23.51 3.64 -20.70
CA GLN A 435 23.36 4.74 -21.66
C GLN A 435 22.02 5.45 -21.48
N ALA A 436 21.88 6.68 -21.99
CA ALA A 436 20.60 7.39 -21.97
C ALA A 436 19.45 6.58 -22.60
N THR A 437 19.73 5.81 -23.66
CA THR A 437 18.71 4.92 -24.27
C THR A 437 18.31 3.76 -23.36
N ASP A 438 19.19 3.33 -22.45
CA ASP A 438 18.90 2.28 -21.47
C ASP A 438 18.00 2.82 -20.35
N VAL A 439 18.25 4.04 -19.88
CA VAL A 439 17.39 4.75 -18.92
C VAL A 439 15.99 4.93 -19.50
N GLN A 440 15.88 5.32 -20.78
CA GLN A 440 14.59 5.43 -21.48
C GLN A 440 13.85 4.09 -21.58
N ARG A 441 14.56 2.98 -21.85
CA ARG A 441 13.95 1.64 -21.89
C ARG A 441 13.54 1.15 -20.50
N LEU A 442 14.32 1.43 -19.46
CA LEU A 442 13.90 1.15 -18.09
C LEU A 442 12.63 1.93 -17.76
N GLY A 443 12.58 3.22 -18.08
CA GLY A 443 11.38 4.05 -17.91
C GLY A 443 10.16 3.51 -18.68
N SER A 444 10.32 2.98 -19.89
CA SER A 444 9.20 2.36 -20.61
C SER A 444 8.76 1.03 -19.98
N LEU A 445 9.71 0.21 -19.50
CA LEU A 445 9.42 -1.01 -18.78
C LEU A 445 8.69 -0.77 -17.46
N LEU A 446 8.86 0.39 -16.82
CA LEU A 446 8.06 0.77 -15.64
C LEU A 446 6.57 0.90 -15.96
N MET A 447 6.23 1.41 -17.13
CA MET A 447 4.83 1.70 -17.50
C MET A 447 4.07 0.48 -18.01
N ARG A 448 4.76 -0.53 -18.56
CA ARG A 448 4.16 -1.67 -19.27
C ARG A 448 4.83 -3.02 -19.04
N GLY A 449 5.78 -3.10 -18.11
CA GLY A 449 6.48 -4.35 -17.80
C GLY A 449 5.57 -5.41 -17.17
N ASP A 450 4.51 -4.99 -16.49
CA ASP A 450 3.47 -5.85 -15.93
C ASP A 450 2.78 -6.74 -16.99
N LEU A 451 2.61 -6.22 -18.22
CA LEU A 451 2.04 -6.95 -19.35
C LEU A 451 2.86 -8.20 -19.74
N ILE A 452 4.15 -8.23 -19.40
CA ILE A 452 5.03 -9.39 -19.59
C ILE A 452 5.40 -10.06 -18.26
N GLY A 453 4.74 -9.69 -17.16
CA GLY A 453 4.99 -10.23 -15.83
C GLY A 453 6.32 -9.80 -15.23
N LEU A 454 6.87 -8.65 -15.63
CA LEU A 454 8.18 -8.16 -15.19
C LEU A 454 8.12 -7.52 -13.80
N SER A 455 9.02 -7.97 -12.94
CA SER A 455 9.36 -7.39 -11.64
C SER A 455 10.76 -6.79 -11.73
N THR A 456 10.88 -5.48 -11.54
CA THR A 456 12.16 -4.78 -11.70
C THR A 456 12.76 -4.40 -10.34
N VAL A 457 14.07 -4.66 -10.20
CA VAL A 457 14.88 -4.30 -9.04
C VAL A 457 16.07 -3.49 -9.54
N ILE A 458 16.18 -2.24 -9.12
CA ILE A 458 17.29 -1.34 -9.40
C ILE A 458 18.15 -1.23 -8.15
N ILE A 459 19.47 -1.19 -8.32
CA ILE A 459 20.43 -1.11 -7.21
C ILE A 459 21.42 0.01 -7.54
N GLY A 460 21.50 1.00 -6.65
CA GLY A 460 22.33 2.18 -6.82
C GLY A 460 22.12 3.20 -5.72
N SER A 461 22.84 4.33 -5.79
CA SER A 461 22.62 5.49 -4.93
C SER A 461 21.18 5.99 -5.06
N ASN A 462 20.69 6.73 -4.07
CA ASN A 462 19.40 7.39 -4.20
C ASN A 462 19.53 8.54 -5.21
N GLU A 463 18.88 8.37 -6.36
CA GLU A 463 18.93 9.33 -7.47
C GLU A 463 17.66 10.19 -7.57
N SER A 464 16.84 10.27 -6.51
CA SER A 464 15.59 11.04 -6.51
C SER A 464 15.79 12.53 -6.83
N ASP A 465 16.96 13.08 -6.46
CA ASP A 465 17.34 14.48 -6.71
C ASP A 465 18.40 14.62 -7.82
N SER A 466 18.50 13.62 -8.71
CA SER A 466 19.48 13.61 -9.80
C SER A 466 19.32 14.83 -10.73
N ALA A 467 20.44 15.33 -11.25
CA ALA A 467 20.42 16.42 -12.22
C ALA A 467 19.89 15.98 -13.60
N ASP A 468 19.88 14.67 -13.87
CA ASP A 468 19.23 14.09 -15.04
C ASP A 468 17.74 13.83 -14.75
N PRO A 469 16.81 14.52 -15.42
CA PRO A 469 15.38 14.37 -15.15
C PRO A 469 14.84 12.96 -15.39
N LEU A 470 15.41 12.19 -16.32
CA LEU A 470 14.96 10.83 -16.60
C LEU A 470 15.36 9.89 -15.46
N ILE A 471 16.58 10.03 -14.95
CA ILE A 471 17.08 9.27 -13.80
C ILE A 471 16.28 9.63 -12.55
N ALA A 472 16.07 10.92 -12.28
CA ALA A 472 15.28 11.38 -11.15
C ALA A 472 13.84 10.84 -11.19
N THR A 473 13.18 10.93 -12.35
CA THR A 473 11.82 10.39 -12.54
C THR A 473 11.78 8.88 -12.33
N LEU A 474 12.77 8.15 -12.86
CA LEU A 474 12.89 6.70 -12.69
C LEU A 474 13.05 6.33 -11.20
N SER A 475 13.94 7.00 -10.48
CA SER A 475 14.17 6.79 -9.05
C SER A 475 12.90 7.08 -8.24
N GLN A 476 12.27 8.24 -8.44
CA GLN A 476 11.05 8.64 -7.74
C GLN A 476 9.87 7.69 -7.98
N ALA A 477 9.79 7.10 -9.18
CA ALA A 477 8.77 6.11 -9.51
C ALA A 477 8.99 4.76 -8.80
N CYS A 478 10.19 4.48 -8.29
CA CYS A 478 10.49 3.24 -7.56
C CYS A 478 10.14 3.32 -6.08
N ARG A 479 9.94 2.15 -5.46
CA ARG A 479 9.86 2.01 -4.01
C ARG A 479 11.27 1.86 -3.46
N HIS A 480 11.73 2.88 -2.77
CA HIS A 480 13.05 2.90 -2.14
C HIS A 480 13.11 1.96 -0.93
N LEU A 481 14.18 1.16 -0.89
CA LEU A 481 14.56 0.25 0.17
C LEU A 481 15.87 0.76 0.78
N PRO A 482 15.78 1.59 1.84
CA PRO A 482 16.96 2.16 2.45
C PRO A 482 17.83 1.08 3.08
N THR A 483 19.14 1.14 2.85
CA THR A 483 20.12 0.24 3.51
C THR A 483 20.91 0.94 4.62
N ILE A 484 20.75 2.26 4.75
CA ILE A 484 21.37 3.06 5.80
C ILE A 484 20.49 2.96 7.06
N PRO A 485 21.04 2.51 8.20
CA PRO A 485 20.29 2.46 9.45
C PRO A 485 19.76 3.83 9.88
N GLY A 486 18.53 3.86 10.41
CA GLY A 486 17.88 5.08 10.88
C GLY A 486 17.20 5.93 9.79
N THR A 487 17.26 5.52 8.51
CA THR A 487 16.43 6.15 7.47
C THR A 487 14.97 5.72 7.65
N PRO A 488 14.03 6.67 7.89
CA PRO A 488 12.65 6.32 8.18
C PRO A 488 11.88 5.93 6.91
N LEU A 489 11.03 4.93 7.04
CA LEU A 489 9.91 4.66 6.13
C LEU A 489 8.60 5.07 6.81
N PHE A 490 7.71 5.69 6.04
CA PHE A 490 6.43 6.16 6.57
C PHE A 490 5.32 5.20 6.18
N ASP A 491 4.49 4.80 7.16
CA ASP A 491 3.32 3.98 6.86
C ASP A 491 2.22 4.78 6.13
N PRO A 492 1.43 4.13 5.25
CA PRO A 492 0.46 4.83 4.41
C PRO A 492 -0.80 5.30 5.16
N TRP A 493 -1.08 4.80 6.38
CA TRP A 493 -2.33 5.08 7.09
C TRP A 493 -2.24 6.26 8.04
N THR A 494 -1.13 6.36 8.75
CA THR A 494 -0.91 7.33 9.83
C THR A 494 0.27 8.25 9.54
N GLY A 495 1.13 7.89 8.59
CA GLY A 495 2.37 8.62 8.30
C GLY A 495 3.37 8.55 9.44
N SER A 496 3.28 7.53 10.32
CA SER A 496 4.26 7.35 11.38
C SER A 496 5.55 6.82 10.78
N ALA A 497 6.69 7.29 11.31
CA ALA A 497 8.00 6.80 10.89
C ALA A 497 8.28 5.41 11.48
N TRP A 498 8.86 4.53 10.67
CA TRP A 498 9.33 3.19 10.99
C TRP A 498 10.76 3.02 10.49
N GLU A 499 11.54 2.20 11.16
CA GLU A 499 12.82 1.69 10.66
C GLU A 499 12.59 0.35 9.96
N LEU A 500 13.42 0.04 8.95
CA LEU A 500 13.35 -1.20 8.19
C LEU A 500 14.66 -1.97 8.31
N ASP A 501 14.57 -3.20 8.83
CA ASP A 501 15.64 -4.18 8.65
C ASP A 501 15.25 -5.08 7.46
N LEU A 502 15.98 -4.94 6.36
CA LEU A 502 15.79 -5.77 5.17
C LEU A 502 16.15 -7.23 5.46
N ASP A 503 15.37 -8.15 4.89
CA ASP A 503 15.66 -9.57 4.98
C ASP A 503 17.00 -9.86 4.29
N LEU A 504 17.86 -10.61 4.97
CA LEU A 504 19.12 -11.11 4.43
C LEU A 504 18.98 -12.58 4.09
N LEU A 505 19.52 -13.00 2.94
CA LEU A 505 19.59 -14.42 2.62
C LEU A 505 20.43 -15.12 3.70
N PRO A 506 19.94 -16.23 4.30
CA PRO A 506 20.73 -17.01 5.24
C PRO A 506 22.08 -17.41 4.62
N GLN A 507 23.15 -17.44 5.42
CA GLN A 507 24.51 -17.62 4.90
C GLN A 507 24.95 -19.10 4.88
N GLU A 508 24.20 -20.00 5.51
CA GLU A 508 24.54 -21.42 5.53
C GLU A 508 24.32 -22.05 4.14
N PRO A 509 25.35 -22.65 3.51
CA PRO A 509 25.26 -23.12 2.12
C PRO A 509 24.13 -24.14 1.87
N GLU A 510 23.89 -25.05 2.82
CA GLU A 510 22.81 -26.03 2.73
C GLU A 510 21.43 -25.35 2.76
N ARG A 511 21.29 -24.31 3.59
CA ARG A 511 20.06 -23.52 3.71
C ARG A 511 19.83 -22.67 2.46
N GLN A 512 20.87 -22.03 1.93
CA GLN A 512 20.82 -21.30 0.66
C GLN A 512 20.40 -22.20 -0.48
N ALA A 513 21.07 -23.34 -0.66
CA ALA A 513 20.74 -24.30 -1.70
C ALA A 513 19.31 -24.83 -1.57
N ARG A 514 18.78 -24.96 -0.35
CA ARG A 514 17.39 -25.36 -0.12
C ARG A 514 16.40 -24.26 -0.50
N ILE A 515 16.66 -23.02 -0.10
CA ILE A 515 15.79 -21.85 -0.34
C ILE A 515 15.78 -21.45 -1.83
N LEU A 516 16.95 -21.46 -2.47
CA LEU A 516 17.15 -21.05 -3.85
C LEU A 516 17.00 -22.20 -4.86
N ARG A 517 16.64 -23.43 -4.41
CA ARG A 517 16.25 -24.51 -5.31
C ARG A 517 14.99 -24.08 -6.03
N ALA A 518 15.15 -23.62 -7.27
CA ALA A 518 14.06 -23.55 -8.23
C ALA A 518 13.46 -24.96 -8.32
N ARG A 519 12.23 -25.13 -7.83
CA ARG A 519 11.49 -26.38 -7.88
C ARG A 519 10.56 -26.39 -9.07
#